data_AF-A0A2A9CM71-F1
#
_entry.id   AF-A0A2A9CM71-F1
#
_cell.length_a   1.000
_cell.length_b   1.000
_cell.length_c   1.000
_cell.angle_alpha   90.00
_cell.angle_beta   90.00
_cell.angle_gamma   90.00
#
_symmetry.space_group_name_H-M   'P 1'
#
loop_
_entity.id
_entity.type
_entity.pdbx_description
1 polymer ?
#
loop_
_entity_poly.entity_id
_entity_poly.type
_entity_poly.pdbx_seq_one_letter_code
_entity_poly.pdbx_strand_id
1 'polypeptide(L)' 'METNQLRKALEQRRNYYISKLIEAGAYSTADHHLYHCTLTDLEKEYKQLSNY' A
#
# COMPACT_ATOMS: atom_id res chain seq x y z
N MET A 1 -11.05 20.85 14.60
CA MET A 1 -10.00 20.72 13.55
C MET A 1 -9.51 19.27 13.56
N GLU A 2 -10.36 18.30 13.21
CA GLU A 2 -10.12 16.89 13.62
C GLU A 2 -10.11 15.86 12.47
N THR A 3 -10.45 16.24 11.24
CA THR A 3 -10.53 15.27 10.12
C THR A 3 -9.21 15.02 9.41
N ASN A 4 -8.13 15.74 9.71
CA ASN A 4 -6.86 15.61 8.99
C ASN A 4 -5.94 14.51 9.54
N GLN A 5 -6.15 14.04 10.77
CA GLN A 5 -5.32 12.99 11.37
C GLN A 5 -5.64 11.61 10.78
N LEU A 6 -6.92 11.31 10.59
CA LEU A 6 -7.37 10.06 9.97
C LEU A 6 -6.88 9.95 8.52
N ARG A 7 -6.96 11.03 7.75
CA ARG A 7 -6.48 11.08 6.37
C ARG A 7 -4.97 10.86 6.30
N LYS A 8 -4.20 11.54 7.14
CA LYS A 8 -2.75 11.32 7.26
C LYS A 8 -2.39 9.90 7.70
N ALA A 9 -3.15 9.29 8.61
CA ALA A 9 -2.90 7.92 9.05
C ALA A 9 -3.21 6.91 7.93
N LEU A 10 -4.28 7.14 7.17
CA LEU A 10 -4.64 6.35 6.00
C LEU A 10 -3.60 6.48 4.88
N GLU A 11 -3.17 7.70 4.56
CA GLU A 11 -2.14 7.95 3.57
C GLU A 11 -0.80 7.32 3.97
N GLN A 12 -0.39 7.45 5.24
CA GLN A 12 0.82 6.79 5.74
C GLN A 12 0.74 5.27 5.65
N ARG A 13 -0.41 4.68 6.02
CA ARG A 13 -0.62 3.22 5.82
C ARG A 13 -0.51 2.85 4.36
N ARG A 14 -1.14 3.61 3.45
CA ARG A 14 -1.08 3.35 2.01
C ARG A 14 0.35 3.37 1.51
N ASN A 15 1.09 4.44 1.83
CA ASN A 15 2.48 4.57 1.44
C ASN A 15 3.37 3.48 2.04
N TYR A 16 3.10 3.05 3.27
CA TYR A 16 3.82 1.97 3.92
C TYR A 16 3.67 0.66 3.14
N TYR A 17 2.44 0.25 2.81
CA TYR A 17 2.21 -0.98 2.04
C TYR A 17 2.77 -0.86 0.62
N ILE A 18 2.57 0.27 -0.06
CA ILE A 18 3.15 0.52 -1.39
C ILE A 18 4.68 0.35 -1.35
N SER A 19 5.35 0.99 -0.38
CA SER A 19 6.80 0.89 -0.25
C SER A 19 7.24 -0.55 0.01
N LYS A 20 6.54 -1.26 0.90
CA LYS A 20 6.84 -2.68 1.19
C LYS A 20 6.64 -3.60 0.00
N LEU A 21 5.61 -3.38 -0.80
CA LEU A 21 5.33 -4.18 -1.99
C LEU A 21 6.33 -3.92 -3.11
N ILE A 22 6.79 -2.68 -3.25
CA ILE A 22 7.87 -2.33 -4.17
C ILE A 22 9.20 -2.94 -3.69
N GLU A 23 9.52 -2.81 -2.40
CA GLU A 23 10.73 -3.41 -1.80
C GLU A 23 10.73 -4.94 -1.92
N ALA A 24 9.57 -5.58 -1.78
CA ALA A 24 9.40 -7.02 -1.97
C ALA A 24 9.50 -7.46 -3.44
N GLY A 25 9.61 -6.52 -4.39
CA GLY A 25 9.63 -6.81 -5.83
C GLY A 25 8.29 -7.28 -6.39
N ALA A 26 7.22 -7.20 -5.61
CA ALA A 26 5.88 -7.57 -6.04
C ALA A 26 5.28 -6.53 -7.00
N TYR A 27 5.69 -5.26 -6.87
CA TYR A 27 5.22 -4.16 -7.70
C TYR A 27 6.35 -3.27 -8.18
N SER A 28 6.23 -2.75 -9.41
CA SER A 28 7.09 -1.67 -9.92
C SER A 28 6.41 -0.32 -9.78
N THR A 29 7.20 0.73 -9.52
CA THR A 29 6.74 2.13 -9.45
C THR A 29 6.17 2.64 -10.77
N ALA A 30 6.51 1.99 -11.89
CA ALA A 30 5.98 2.27 -13.22
C ALA A 30 4.67 1.51 -13.52
N ASP A 31 4.26 0.60 -12.64
CA ASP A 31 3.10 -0.23 -12.89
C ASP A 31 1.82 0.57 -12.58
N HIS A 32 1.06 0.90 -13.63
CA HIS A 32 -0.22 1.60 -13.48
C HIS A 32 -1.18 0.82 -12.58
N HIS A 33 -1.00 -0.51 -12.42
CA HIS A 33 -1.77 -1.27 -11.44
C HIS A 33 -1.53 -0.77 -10.02
N LEU A 34 -0.32 -0.36 -9.62
CA LEU A 34 -0.03 0.09 -8.26
C LEU A 34 -0.87 1.33 -7.89
N TYR A 35 -1.11 2.23 -8.85
CA TYR A 35 -1.97 3.40 -8.66
C TYR A 35 -3.46 3.05 -8.67
N HIS A 36 -3.84 1.99 -9.38
CA HIS A 36 -5.20 1.46 -9.38
C HIS A 36 -5.49 0.56 -8.17
N CYS A 37 -4.43 0.06 -7.54
CA CYS A 37 -4.44 -0.79 -6.36
C CYS A 37 -5.00 0.02 -5.17
N THR A 38 -6.09 -0.49 -4.60
CA THR A 38 -6.68 0.09 -3.39
C THR A 38 -5.91 -0.38 -2.16
N LEU A 39 -6.05 0.34 -1.04
CA LEU A 39 -5.36 -0.01 0.21
C LEU A 39 -5.59 -1.48 0.62
N THR A 40 -6.81 -1.98 0.36
CA THR A 40 -7.21 -3.36 0.61
C THR A 40 -6.47 -4.37 -0.27
N ASP A 41 -6.19 -4.00 -1.52
CA ASP A 41 -5.50 -4.86 -2.48
C ASP A 41 -4.01 -4.98 -2.10
N LEU A 42 -3.38 -3.83 -1.77
CA LEU A 42 -2.03 -3.77 -1.21
C LEU A 42 -1.91 -4.59 0.10
N GLU A 43 -2.88 -4.45 1.01
CA GLU A 43 -2.91 -5.25 2.25
C GLU A 43 -3.01 -6.75 1.97
N LYS A 44 -3.83 -7.14 1.00
CA LYS A 44 -4.07 -8.54 0.66
C LYS A 44 -2.83 -9.19 0.04
N GLU A 45 -2.15 -8.48 -0.85
CA GLU A 45 -0.88 -8.93 -1.42
C GLU A 45 0.24 -8.96 -0.41
N TYR A 46 0.35 -7.95 0.45
CA TYR A 46 1.33 -7.97 1.53
C TYR A 46 1.10 -9.16 2.46
N LYS A 47 -0.17 -9.47 2.77
CA LYS A 47 -0.55 -10.62 3.59
C LYS A 47 -0.29 -11.95 2.87
N GLN A 48 -0.45 -12.01 1.55
CA GLN A 48 -0.09 -13.17 0.73
C GLN A 48 1.44 -13.38 0.72
N LEU A 49 2.22 -12.31 0.51
CA LEU A 49 3.69 -12.34 0.52
C LEU A 49 4.25 -12.77 1.88
N SER A 50 3.65 -12.31 2.98
CA SER A 50 4.07 -12.68 4.33
C SER A 50 3.69 -14.11 4.74
N ASN A 51 2.86 -14.80 3.95
CA ASN A 51 2.40 -16.17 4.24
C ASN A 51 3.12 -17.23 3.37
N TYR A 52 4.24 -16.87 2.75
CA TYR A 52 5.14 -17.77 2.01
C TYR A 52 6.51 -17.81 2.70
#